data_AF-A0A0F8XIR4-F1
#
_entry.id   AF-A0A0F8XIR4-F1
#
_cell.length_a   1.000
_cell.length_b   1.000
_cell.length_c   1.000
_cell.angle_alpha   90.00
_cell.angle_beta   90.00
_cell.angle_gamma   90.00
#
_symmetry.space_group_name_H-M   'P 1'
#
loop_
_entity.id
_entity.type
_entity.pdbx_description
1 polymer ?
#
loop_
_entity_poly.entity_id
_entity_poly.type
_entity_poly.pdbx_seq_one_letter_code
_entity_poly.pdbx_strand_id
1 'polypeptide(L)'
;MSEVNPDFLKVIAIISNCKLEMKDPKPAKNFQTRLIIQKIIFLSKMLGINLKRYNFSLYKNGPYSPDLTADYYDNNELIAALETSYHLTPNDHEVVDKINEVVLEHPLSIYNQADLLEAVSTAYYIKHYNEDILDDDLFEQTKDEKPFISVKIITIALNIVKKLRFKQEYLTKEIQDELDLWDKAED
;
A
#
# COMPACT_ATOMS: atom_id res chain seq x y z
N MET A 1 17.49 -2.43 27.09
CA MET A 1 16.74 -2.56 25.83
C MET A 1 16.27 -1.18 25.46
N SER A 2 16.59 -0.68 24.26
CA SER A 2 15.97 0.56 23.78
C SER A 2 14.47 0.36 23.72
N GLU A 3 13.70 1.36 24.15
CA GLU A 3 12.25 1.35 24.03
C GLU A 3 11.86 1.21 22.55
N VAL A 4 10.94 0.27 22.25
CA VAL A 4 10.46 0.07 20.87
C VAL A 4 9.71 1.31 20.44
N ASN A 5 9.99 1.79 19.23
CA ASN A 5 9.33 2.94 18.64
C ASN A 5 7.80 2.78 18.65
N PRO A 6 7.03 3.75 19.21
CA PRO A 6 5.58 3.70 19.19
C PRO A 6 4.98 3.58 17.78
N ASP A 7 5.55 4.25 16.77
CA ASP A 7 5.08 4.12 15.39
C ASP A 7 5.33 2.70 14.84
N PHE A 8 6.34 1.99 15.34
CA PHE A 8 6.59 0.61 14.93
C PHE A 8 5.58 -0.37 15.53
N LEU A 9 5.12 -0.12 16.77
CA LEU A 9 4.01 -0.87 17.34
C LEU A 9 2.72 -0.71 16.53
N LYS A 10 2.50 0.48 15.94
CA LYS A 10 1.40 0.71 14.98
C LYS A 10 1.62 -0.03 13.67
N VAL A 11 2.84 -0.04 13.13
CA VAL A 11 3.19 -0.81 11.93
C VAL A 11 2.82 -2.28 12.13
N ILE A 12 3.18 -2.87 13.28
CA ILE A 12 2.83 -4.26 13.58
C ILE A 12 1.31 -4.44 13.62
N ALA A 13 0.58 -3.52 14.24
CA ALA A 13 -0.89 -3.57 14.29
C ALA A 13 -1.52 -3.46 12.89
N ILE A 14 -0.99 -2.61 12.02
CA ILE A 14 -1.45 -2.49 10.64
C ILE A 14 -1.24 -3.82 9.91
N ILE A 15 0.00 -4.34 9.93
CA ILE A 15 0.34 -5.58 9.22
C ILE A 15 -0.46 -6.77 9.76
N SER A 16 -0.70 -6.87 11.06
CA SER A 16 -1.48 -7.96 11.65
C SER A 16 -2.97 -7.92 11.31
N ASN A 17 -3.49 -6.74 10.92
CA ASN A 17 -4.86 -6.56 10.46
C ASN A 17 -4.97 -6.54 8.92
N CYS A 18 -3.85 -6.58 8.20
CA CYS A 18 -3.86 -6.76 6.75
C CYS A 18 -4.01 -8.24 6.40
N LYS A 19 -4.85 -8.54 5.41
CA LYS A 19 -5.05 -9.91 4.89
C LYS A 19 -3.91 -10.31 3.96
N LEU A 20 -2.72 -10.50 4.52
CA LEU A 20 -1.49 -10.76 3.77
C LEU A 20 -1.18 -12.24 3.62
N GLU A 21 -0.71 -12.62 2.44
CA GLU A 21 -0.07 -13.91 2.20
C GLU A 21 1.45 -13.78 2.40
N MET A 22 1.90 -13.81 3.65
CA MET A 22 3.34 -13.82 3.94
C MET A 22 3.89 -15.24 3.84
N LYS A 23 4.56 -15.57 2.73
CA LYS A 23 5.19 -16.88 2.51
C LYS A 23 6.33 -17.20 3.48
N ASP A 24 6.92 -16.18 4.12
CA ASP A 24 7.99 -16.33 5.11
C ASP A 24 7.75 -15.36 6.28
N PRO A 25 7.61 -15.88 7.53
CA PRO A 25 7.38 -15.08 8.72
C PRO A 25 8.65 -14.38 9.23
N LYS A 26 9.78 -14.39 8.49
CA LYS A 26 10.98 -13.59 8.80
C LYS A 26 11.11 -12.39 7.85
N PRO A 27 10.39 -11.28 8.10
CA PRO A 27 10.36 -10.11 7.23
C PRO A 27 11.73 -9.60 6.82
N ALA A 28 12.68 -9.52 7.74
CA ALA A 28 13.97 -8.92 7.45
C ALA A 28 14.83 -9.78 6.49
N LYS A 29 14.56 -11.08 6.36
CA LYS A 29 15.33 -11.99 5.49
C LYS A 29 14.70 -12.16 4.11
N ASN A 30 13.38 -12.06 4.01
CA ASN A 30 12.67 -12.20 2.74
C ASN A 30 12.47 -10.84 2.03
N PHE A 31 13.02 -10.69 0.82
CA PHE A 31 12.90 -9.45 0.05
C PHE A 31 11.45 -9.08 -0.28
N GLN A 32 10.63 -10.05 -0.66
CA GLN A 32 9.24 -9.83 -1.02
C GLN A 32 8.42 -9.36 0.19
N THR A 33 8.66 -9.94 1.37
CA THR A 33 8.03 -9.47 2.61
C THR A 33 8.41 -8.03 2.94
N ARG A 34 9.70 -7.65 2.81
CA ARG A 34 10.14 -6.26 3.01
C ARG A 34 9.46 -5.30 2.04
N LEU A 35 9.32 -5.69 0.78
CA LEU A 35 8.65 -4.90 -0.25
C LEU A 35 7.18 -4.66 0.15
N ILE A 36 6.45 -5.72 0.51
CA ILE A 36 5.04 -5.65 0.91
C ILE A 36 4.85 -4.71 2.10
N ILE A 37 5.66 -4.87 3.16
CA ILE A 37 5.59 -3.99 4.35
C ILE A 37 5.80 -2.52 3.96
N GLN A 38 6.82 -2.24 3.14
CA GLN A 38 7.07 -0.86 2.69
C GLN A 38 5.87 -0.27 1.95
N LYS A 39 5.16 -1.08 1.15
CA LYS A 39 4.03 -0.60 0.33
C LYS A 39 2.78 -0.37 1.15
N ILE A 40 2.47 -1.30 2.04
CA ILE A 40 1.29 -1.18 2.92
C ILE A 40 1.46 0.00 3.84
N ILE A 41 2.61 0.12 4.52
CA ILE A 41 2.83 1.20 5.47
C ILE A 41 2.86 2.56 4.77
N PHE A 42 3.37 2.63 3.54
CA PHE A 42 3.22 3.82 2.71
C PHE A 42 1.75 4.17 2.47
N LEU A 43 0.95 3.24 1.93
CA LEU A 43 -0.47 3.48 1.64
C LEU A 43 -1.26 3.86 2.89
N SER A 44 -1.06 3.15 4.00
CA SER A 44 -1.66 3.45 5.30
C SER A 44 -1.36 4.87 5.75
N LYS A 45 -0.09 5.32 5.63
CA LYS A 45 0.30 6.69 5.97
C LYS A 45 -0.40 7.71 5.07
N MET A 46 -0.41 7.47 3.76
CA MET A 46 -1.01 8.39 2.80
C MET A 46 -2.53 8.51 2.94
N LEU A 47 -3.19 7.42 3.37
CA LEU A 47 -4.63 7.38 3.62
C LEU A 47 -5.02 7.94 4.99
N GLY A 48 -4.07 8.38 5.81
CA GLY A 48 -4.33 9.19 7.01
C GLY A 48 -3.87 8.58 8.33
N ILE A 49 -3.28 7.37 8.34
CA ILE A 49 -2.72 6.82 9.58
C ILE A 49 -1.48 7.61 9.98
N ASN A 50 -1.48 8.12 11.21
CA ASN A 50 -0.40 8.96 11.71
C ASN A 50 0.86 8.15 12.09
N LEU A 51 1.79 8.09 11.14
CA LEU A 51 3.12 7.48 11.25
C LEU A 51 4.20 8.54 11.05
N LYS A 52 4.53 9.30 12.09
CA LYS A 52 5.37 10.49 12.01
C LYS A 52 6.82 10.18 11.62
N ARG A 53 7.36 9.06 12.08
CA ARG A 53 8.78 8.72 11.90
C ARG A 53 9.11 8.26 10.48
N TYR A 54 8.15 7.72 9.74
CA TYR A 54 8.40 7.12 8.43
C TYR A 54 8.16 8.10 7.31
N ASN A 55 9.26 8.61 6.74
CA ASN A 55 9.24 9.41 5.53
C ASN A 55 9.50 8.51 4.31
N PHE A 56 8.72 8.70 3.26
CA PHE A 56 8.81 7.89 2.05
C PHE A 56 9.30 8.73 0.88
N SER A 57 10.20 8.14 0.09
CA SER A 57 10.65 8.67 -1.19
C SER A 57 10.58 7.56 -2.23
N LEU A 58 10.52 7.92 -3.51
CA LEU A 58 10.53 6.94 -4.59
C LEU A 58 11.95 6.37 -4.77
N TYR A 59 12.11 5.05 -4.65
CA TYR A 59 13.40 4.37 -4.77
C TYR A 59 13.24 2.99 -5.40
N LYS A 60 13.96 2.71 -6.50
CA LYS A 60 14.05 1.42 -7.24
C LYS A 60 12.75 0.62 -7.36
N ASN A 61 12.29 0.04 -6.26
CA ASN A 61 11.05 -0.73 -6.15
C ASN A 61 9.85 0.11 -5.69
N GLY A 62 9.84 1.45 -5.87
CA GLY A 62 8.72 2.35 -5.53
C GLY A 62 8.90 3.08 -4.18
N PRO A 63 7.84 3.52 -3.50
CA PRO A 63 7.95 4.24 -2.23
C PRO A 63 8.67 3.44 -1.14
N TYR A 64 9.64 4.07 -0.49
CA TYR A 64 10.53 3.43 0.47
C TYR A 64 10.91 4.36 1.63
N SER A 65 10.92 3.79 2.84
CA SER A 65 11.36 4.43 4.08
C SER A 65 12.55 3.69 4.69
N PRO A 66 13.75 4.29 4.72
CA PRO A 66 14.92 3.73 5.40
C PRO A 66 14.69 3.57 6.91
N ASP A 67 13.95 4.49 7.55
CA ASP A 67 13.63 4.42 8.97
C ASP A 67 12.75 3.21 9.31
N LEU A 68 11.77 2.92 8.44
CA LEU A 68 10.95 1.72 8.57
C LEU A 68 11.80 0.46 8.39
N THR A 69 12.75 0.50 7.47
CA THR A 69 13.71 -0.58 7.30
C THR A 69 14.52 -0.85 8.55
N ALA A 70 15.12 0.18 9.13
CA ALA A 70 15.88 0.04 10.37
C ALA A 70 15.02 -0.60 11.46
N ASP A 71 13.79 -0.11 11.67
CA ASP A 71 12.93 -0.62 12.74
C ASP A 71 12.59 -2.12 12.58
N TYR A 72 12.24 -2.62 11.39
CA TYR A 72 11.97 -4.06 11.24
C TYR A 72 13.22 -4.95 11.17
N TYR A 73 14.40 -4.40 10.93
CA TYR A 73 15.67 -5.13 11.09
C TYR A 73 16.04 -5.25 12.57
N ASP A 74 15.94 -4.15 13.31
CA ASP A 74 16.28 -4.08 14.74
C ASP A 74 15.28 -4.84 15.61
N ASN A 75 14.03 -4.97 15.16
CA ASN A 75 12.93 -5.63 15.88
C ASN A 75 12.33 -6.81 15.09
N ASN A 76 13.18 -7.59 14.42
CA ASN A 76 12.77 -8.69 13.54
C ASN A 76 11.83 -9.70 14.22
N GLU A 77 12.14 -10.10 15.46
CA GLU A 77 11.31 -11.06 16.20
C GLU A 77 9.91 -10.51 16.49
N LEU A 78 9.80 -9.20 16.76
CA LEU A 78 8.53 -8.56 17.08
C LEU A 78 7.63 -8.48 15.85
N ILE A 79 8.17 -8.09 14.69
CA ILE A 79 7.40 -8.06 13.44
C ILE A 79 7.12 -9.47 12.89
N ALA A 80 7.96 -10.45 13.19
CA ALA A 80 7.70 -11.85 12.87
C ALA A 80 6.54 -12.43 13.69
N ALA A 81 6.44 -12.05 14.97
CA ALA A 81 5.36 -12.46 15.85
C ALA A 81 4.02 -11.80 15.48
N LEU A 82 4.05 -10.61 14.88
CA LEU A 82 2.86 -9.78 14.61
C LEU A 82 2.03 -9.46 15.87
N GLU A 83 2.67 -9.52 17.04
CA GLU A 83 2.06 -9.22 18.34
C GLU A 83 2.45 -7.82 18.81
N THR A 84 1.46 -7.03 19.22
CA THR A 84 1.66 -5.67 19.70
C THR A 84 0.57 -5.31 20.71
N SER A 85 0.91 -4.47 21.68
CA SER A 85 -0.07 -3.91 22.62
C SER A 85 -0.82 -2.71 22.04
N TYR A 86 -0.47 -2.25 20.84
CA TYR A 86 -1.18 -1.17 20.18
C TYR A 86 -2.46 -1.70 19.52
N HIS A 87 -3.58 -1.05 19.82
CA HIS A 87 -4.86 -1.30 19.16
C HIS A 87 -5.11 -0.18 18.15
N LEU A 88 -5.48 -0.58 16.92
CA LEU A 88 -5.87 0.36 15.88
C LEU A 88 -7.06 1.20 16.36
N THR A 89 -7.05 2.50 16.06
CA THR A 89 -8.23 3.35 16.29
C THR A 89 -9.32 3.02 15.26
N PRO A 90 -10.58 3.43 15.46
CA PRO A 90 -11.63 3.24 14.44
C PRO A 90 -11.24 3.79 13.07
N ASN A 91 -10.61 4.98 13.01
CA ASN A 91 -10.11 5.56 11.77
C ASN A 91 -8.96 4.74 11.14
N ASP A 92 -8.06 4.18 11.97
CA ASP A 92 -7.00 3.30 11.45
C ASP A 92 -7.60 2.02 10.85
N HIS A 93 -8.64 1.46 11.47
CA HIS A 93 -9.38 0.31 10.94
C HIS A 93 -10.01 0.62 9.58
N GLU A 94 -10.70 1.76 9.43
CA GLU A 94 -11.29 2.17 8.14
C GLU A 94 -10.24 2.22 7.02
N VAL A 95 -9.04 2.74 7.31
CA VAL A 95 -7.94 2.77 6.34
C VAL A 95 -7.44 1.37 6.00
N VAL A 96 -7.23 0.51 7.00
CA VAL A 96 -6.77 -0.86 6.80
C VAL A 96 -7.80 -1.69 6.03
N ASP A 97 -9.07 -1.55 6.36
CA ASP A 97 -10.18 -2.24 5.68
C ASP A 97 -10.27 -1.80 4.22
N LYS A 98 -10.13 -0.50 3.93
CA LYS A 98 -10.09 -0.01 2.55
C LYS A 98 -8.91 -0.58 1.76
N ILE A 99 -7.72 -0.68 2.37
CA ILE A 99 -6.55 -1.31 1.73
C ILE A 99 -6.81 -2.80 1.48
N ASN A 100 -7.41 -3.50 2.45
CA ASN A 100 -7.76 -4.91 2.32
C ASN A 100 -8.70 -5.11 1.12
N GLU A 101 -9.84 -4.42 1.11
CA GLU A 101 -10.89 -4.55 0.10
C GLU A 101 -10.38 -4.22 -1.31
N VAL A 102 -9.73 -3.06 -1.47
CA VAL A 102 -9.42 -2.53 -2.81
C VAL A 102 -8.11 -3.09 -3.38
N VAL A 103 -7.16 -3.48 -2.52
CA VAL A 103 -5.81 -3.87 -2.95
C VAL A 103 -5.53 -5.35 -2.68
N LEU A 104 -5.66 -5.77 -1.42
CA LEU A 104 -5.16 -7.08 -0.99
C LEU A 104 -6.10 -8.22 -1.39
N GLU A 105 -7.40 -7.97 -1.42
CA GLU A 105 -8.45 -8.91 -1.84
C GLU A 105 -8.72 -8.89 -3.35
N HIS A 106 -8.16 -7.92 -4.08
CA HIS A 106 -8.30 -7.86 -5.52
C HIS A 106 -7.83 -9.17 -6.17
N PRO A 107 -8.54 -9.77 -7.15
CA PRO A 107 -8.19 -11.08 -7.70
C PRO A 107 -6.76 -11.21 -8.22
N LEU A 108 -6.18 -10.14 -8.77
CA LEU A 108 -4.77 -10.13 -9.19
C LEU A 108 -3.77 -10.25 -8.04
N SER A 109 -4.13 -9.84 -6.82
CA SER A 109 -3.28 -9.94 -5.63
C SER A 109 -2.90 -11.41 -5.37
N ILE A 110 -3.79 -12.37 -5.62
CA ILE A 110 -3.56 -13.82 -5.40
C ILE A 110 -2.26 -14.31 -6.06
N TYR A 111 -1.97 -13.84 -7.28
CA TYR A 111 -0.81 -14.30 -8.04
C TYR A 111 0.28 -13.24 -8.19
N ASN A 112 -0.08 -11.96 -8.05
CA ASN A 112 0.78 -10.82 -8.40
C ASN A 112 0.86 -9.79 -7.27
N GLN A 113 0.64 -10.18 -6.00
CA GLN A 113 0.59 -9.26 -4.85
C GLN A 113 1.74 -8.25 -4.81
N ALA A 114 2.97 -8.69 -5.03
CA ALA A 114 4.15 -7.83 -5.00
C ALA A 114 4.13 -6.78 -6.11
N ASP A 115 3.91 -7.21 -7.36
CA ASP A 115 3.86 -6.33 -8.52
C ASP A 115 2.68 -5.36 -8.43
N LEU A 116 1.51 -5.84 -8.00
CA LEU A 116 0.33 -5.01 -7.82
C LEU A 116 0.56 -3.94 -6.74
N LEU A 117 1.07 -4.32 -5.57
CA LEU A 117 1.39 -3.36 -4.50
C LEU A 117 2.46 -2.37 -4.95
N GLU A 118 3.47 -2.81 -5.69
CA GLU A 118 4.51 -1.93 -6.21
C GLU A 118 3.95 -0.92 -7.22
N ALA A 119 3.10 -1.35 -8.15
CA ALA A 119 2.44 -0.48 -9.11
C ALA A 119 1.48 0.50 -8.41
N VAL A 120 0.60 0.02 -7.53
CA VAL A 120 -0.38 0.83 -6.79
C VAL A 120 0.32 1.89 -5.95
N SER A 121 1.33 1.50 -5.16
CA SER A 121 2.06 2.45 -4.32
C SER A 121 2.84 3.49 -5.14
N THR A 122 3.42 3.09 -6.27
CA THR A 122 4.13 4.01 -7.17
C THR A 122 3.19 5.01 -7.82
N ALA A 123 2.09 4.54 -8.42
CA ALA A 123 1.07 5.40 -9.02
C ALA A 123 0.44 6.33 -7.97
N TYR A 124 0.15 5.82 -6.77
CA TYR A 124 -0.37 6.66 -5.68
C TYR A 124 0.63 7.77 -5.32
N TYR A 125 1.93 7.45 -5.18
CA TYR A 125 2.96 8.43 -4.88
C TYR A 125 3.02 9.52 -5.95
N ILE A 126 3.08 9.15 -7.23
CA ILE A 126 3.13 10.10 -8.35
C ILE A 126 1.89 11.01 -8.31
N LYS A 127 0.70 10.44 -8.21
CA LYS A 127 -0.57 11.19 -8.16
C LYS A 127 -0.70 12.06 -6.90
N HIS A 128 -0.10 11.65 -5.77
CA HIS A 128 -0.13 12.43 -4.53
C HIS A 128 0.73 13.69 -4.62
N TYR A 129 1.91 13.60 -5.24
CA TYR A 129 2.81 14.74 -5.39
C TYR A 129 2.55 15.56 -6.67
N ASN A 130 1.78 15.00 -7.62
CA ASN A 130 1.31 15.68 -8.83
C ASN A 130 -0.23 15.57 -8.90
N GLU A 131 -0.96 16.35 -8.10
CA GLU A 131 -2.41 16.19 -7.94
C GLU A 131 -3.20 16.31 -9.27
N ASP A 132 -2.76 17.19 -10.16
CA ASP A 132 -3.42 17.47 -11.44
C ASP A 132 -2.95 16.58 -12.61
N ILE A 133 -2.06 15.60 -12.37
CA ILE A 133 -1.59 14.70 -13.43
C ILE A 133 -2.78 13.96 -14.07
N LEU A 134 -2.82 13.94 -15.40
CA LEU A 134 -3.82 13.23 -16.18
C LEU A 134 -3.58 11.72 -16.10
N ASP A 135 -4.62 10.91 -16.36
CA ASP A 135 -4.51 9.46 -16.26
C ASP A 135 -3.49 8.87 -17.24
N ASP A 136 -3.43 9.38 -18.47
CA ASP A 136 -2.45 8.95 -19.47
C ASP A 136 -1.01 9.27 -19.01
N ASP A 137 -0.78 10.48 -18.49
CA ASP A 137 0.53 10.88 -17.97
C ASP A 137 0.91 10.07 -16.71
N LEU A 138 -0.07 9.76 -15.86
CA LEU A 138 0.13 8.91 -14.68
C LEU A 138 0.48 7.48 -15.10
N PHE A 139 -0.17 6.97 -16.15
CA PHE A 139 0.10 5.65 -16.70
C PHE A 139 1.54 5.59 -17.24
N GLU A 140 1.92 6.54 -18.09
CA GLU A 140 3.26 6.60 -18.69
C GLU A 140 4.35 6.74 -17.62
N GLN A 141 4.20 7.67 -16.66
CA GLN A 141 5.18 7.80 -15.57
C GLN A 141 5.27 6.55 -14.69
N THR A 142 4.14 5.90 -14.40
CA THR A 142 4.15 4.64 -13.65
C THR A 142 4.84 3.55 -14.45
N LYS A 143 4.64 3.51 -15.78
CA LYS A 143 5.27 2.54 -16.67
C LYS A 143 6.78 2.75 -16.80
N ASP A 144 7.21 4.00 -16.85
CA ASP A 144 8.63 4.38 -16.88
C ASP A 144 9.34 4.02 -15.57
N GLU A 145 8.69 4.24 -14.43
CA GLU A 145 9.20 3.82 -13.12
C GLU A 145 9.16 2.29 -12.92
N LYS A 146 8.24 1.61 -13.61
CA LYS A 146 7.98 0.16 -13.52
C LYS A 146 7.98 -0.53 -14.88
N PRO A 147 9.12 -0.51 -15.61
CA PRO A 147 9.18 -1.02 -16.98
C PRO A 147 9.00 -2.55 -17.06
N PHE A 148 9.27 -3.27 -15.96
CA PHE A 148 9.12 -4.72 -15.87
C PHE A 148 7.70 -5.17 -15.48
N ILE A 149 6.87 -4.29 -14.92
CA ILE A 149 5.48 -4.63 -14.58
C ILE A 149 4.62 -4.60 -15.84
N SER A 150 3.75 -5.59 -16.00
CA SER A 150 2.89 -5.69 -17.18
C SER A 150 1.93 -4.50 -17.28
N VAL A 151 1.59 -4.11 -18.51
CA VAL A 151 0.61 -3.05 -18.78
C VAL A 151 -0.72 -3.33 -18.07
N LYS A 152 -1.19 -4.59 -18.10
CA LYS A 152 -2.43 -5.01 -17.41
C LYS A 152 -2.40 -4.65 -15.92
N ILE A 153 -1.30 -4.95 -15.22
CA ILE A 153 -1.17 -4.67 -13.78
C ILE A 153 -1.12 -3.15 -13.53
N ILE A 154 -0.45 -2.38 -14.38
CA ILE A 154 -0.37 -0.93 -14.24
C ILE A 154 -1.74 -0.28 -14.43
N THR A 155 -2.49 -0.67 -15.47
CA THR A 155 -3.86 -0.17 -15.70
C THR A 155 -4.75 -0.41 -14.48
N ILE A 156 -4.75 -1.63 -13.95
CA ILE A 156 -5.53 -1.99 -12.77
C ILE A 156 -5.03 -1.24 -11.53
N ALA A 157 -3.73 -1.05 -11.38
CA ALA A 157 -3.16 -0.26 -10.29
C ALA A 157 -3.66 1.19 -10.31
N LEU A 158 -3.80 1.81 -11.48
CA LEU A 158 -4.37 3.16 -11.61
C LEU A 158 -5.84 3.19 -11.18
N ASN A 159 -6.65 2.20 -11.57
CA ASN A 159 -8.04 2.09 -11.12
C ASN A 159 -8.14 1.94 -9.60
N ILE A 160 -7.28 1.11 -9.01
CA ILE A 160 -7.15 0.95 -7.56
C ILE A 160 -6.76 2.28 -6.89
N VAL A 161 -5.80 3.03 -7.44
CA VAL A 161 -5.42 4.35 -6.89
C VAL A 161 -6.61 5.31 -6.85
N LYS A 162 -7.44 5.30 -7.91
CA LYS A 162 -8.66 6.10 -7.94
C LYS A 162 -9.64 5.66 -6.85
N LYS A 163 -9.90 4.35 -6.70
CA LYS A 163 -10.73 3.80 -5.60
C LYS A 163 -10.19 4.16 -4.22
N LEU A 164 -8.86 4.10 -4.02
CA LEU A 164 -8.21 4.47 -2.75
C LEU A 164 -8.34 5.97 -2.44
N ARG A 165 -8.20 6.83 -3.44
CA ARG A 165 -8.35 8.29 -3.29
C ARG A 165 -9.81 8.75 -3.28
N PHE A 166 -10.72 7.90 -3.75
CA PHE A 166 -12.13 8.21 -3.79
C PHE A 166 -12.67 8.43 -2.37
N LYS A 167 -13.33 9.57 -2.17
CA LYS A 167 -14.05 9.87 -0.94
C LYS A 167 -15.54 9.74 -1.19
N GLN A 168 -16.24 9.05 -0.29
CA GLN A 168 -17.66 8.76 -0.43
C GLN A 168 -18.52 10.03 -0.53
N GLU A 169 -18.06 11.15 0.03
CA GLU A 169 -18.68 12.47 -0.12
C GLU A 169 -18.74 13.01 -1.56
N TYR A 170 -17.97 12.43 -2.49
CA TYR A 170 -17.98 12.77 -3.91
C TYR A 170 -18.74 11.74 -4.76
N LEU A 171 -19.46 10.79 -4.16
CA LEU A 171 -20.20 9.75 -4.89
C LEU A 171 -21.45 10.32 -5.54
N THR A 172 -21.25 10.88 -6.74
CA THR A 172 -22.34 11.14 -7.67
C THR A 172 -22.70 9.85 -8.40
N LYS A 173 -23.92 9.80 -8.93
CA LYS A 173 -24.38 8.67 -9.75
C LYS A 173 -23.48 8.43 -10.96
N GLU A 174 -22.96 9.50 -11.55
CA GLU A 174 -22.03 9.44 -12.70
C GLU A 174 -20.70 8.78 -12.32
N ILE A 175 -20.15 9.08 -11.14
CA ILE A 175 -18.91 8.46 -10.67
C ILE A 175 -19.15 6.99 -10.28
N GLN A 176 -20.32 6.67 -9.71
CA GLN A 176 -20.70 5.28 -9.45
C GLN A 176 -20.80 4.48 -10.77
N ASP A 177 -21.46 5.04 -11.79
CA ASP A 177 -21.59 4.40 -13.10
C ASP A 177 -20.22 4.20 -13.77
N GLU A 178 -19.26 5.12 -13.58
CA GLU A 178 -17.87 4.97 -14.05
C GLU A 178 -17.11 3.86 -13.33
N LEU A 179 -17.22 3.77 -12.00
CA LEU A 179 -16.61 2.69 -11.21
C LEU A 179 -17.18 1.32 -11.60
N ASP A 180 -18.51 1.23 -11.77
CA ASP A 180 -19.19 0.00 -12.19
C ASP A 180 -18.78 -0.44 -13.61
N LEU A 181 -18.48 0.51 -14.50
CA LEU A 181 -17.97 0.21 -15.84
C LEU A 181 -16.56 -0.36 -15.79
N TRP A 182 -15.72 0.08 -14.85
CA TRP A 182 -14.36 -0.43 -14.70
C TRP A 182 -14.33 -1.82 -14.10
N ASP A 183 -15.18 -2.09 -13.10
CA ASP A 183 -15.30 -3.42 -12.52
C ASP A 183 -15.67 -4.46 -13.59
N LYS A 184 -16.59 -4.11 -14.51
CA LYS A 184 -16.97 -4.97 -15.64
C LYS A 184 -15.89 -5.15 -16.70
N ALA A 185 -14.92 -4.24 -16.79
CA ALA A 185 -13.83 -4.31 -17.76
C ALA A 185 -12.63 -5.12 -17.22
N GLU A 186 -12.61 -5.42 -15.92
CA GLU A 186 -11.56 -6.18 -15.24
C GLU A 186 -11.89 -7.69 -15.12
N ASP A 187 -13.18 -8.07 -15.30
CA ASP A 187 -13.69 -9.45 -15.44
C ASP A 187 -13.35 -10.09 -16.81
#